data_AF-A0A5F8H0R8-F1
#
_entry.id   AF-A0A5F8H0R8-F1
#
_cell.length_a   1.000
_cell.length_b   1.000
_cell.length_c   1.000
_cell.angle_alpha   90.00
_cell.angle_beta   90.00
_cell.angle_gamma   90.00
#
_symmetry.space_group_name_H-M   'P 1'
#
loop_
_entity.id
_entity.type
_entity.pdbx_description
1 polymer ?
#
loop_
_entity_poly.entity_id
_entity_poly.type
_entity_poly.pdbx_seq_one_letter_code
_entity_poly.pdbx_strand_id
1 'polypeptide(L)'
;MNHSCCPNVIVTYKGTLAEVRAVQEINPGDEVFTSYIDLLYPTEDRNDRLKDSYFFTCECRECTTKAKDKAKVEIRKLSEPPKAEDIRDMVKYARNVIEEFRRLLEICELSQEKMSSLFEDSNVYMLHMMYQAMGVCLYMQDWEGALRYGQKIIKPYSKHYPLYSLNVASMWLKLGRLYMGLEHKASGVKALKKAIVIMEVAHGKDHPYISEIKKEIEDH
;
A
#
# COMPACT_ATOMS: atom_id res chain seq x y z
N MET A 1 -14.76 -19.30 5.54
CA MET A 1 -14.14 -19.60 4.24
C MET A 1 -12.68 -19.84 4.51
N ASN A 2 -12.13 -21.00 4.15
CA ASN A 2 -10.72 -21.32 4.36
C ASN A 2 -9.82 -20.63 3.32
N HIS A 3 -8.50 -20.76 3.51
CA HIS A 3 -7.50 -20.19 2.61
C HIS A 3 -7.19 -21.09 1.42
N SER A 4 -7.01 -20.49 0.24
CA SER A 4 -6.27 -21.10 -0.88
C SER A 4 -5.46 -20.03 -1.62
N CYS A 5 -4.26 -20.38 -2.10
CA CYS A 5 -3.49 -19.50 -3.01
C CYS A 5 -4.06 -19.48 -4.44
N CYS A 6 -5.08 -20.30 -4.73
CA CYS A 6 -5.90 -20.26 -5.93
C CYS A 6 -7.39 -20.19 -5.53
N PRO A 7 -7.83 -19.06 -4.94
CA PRO A 7 -9.16 -18.94 -4.33
C PRO A 7 -10.26 -18.91 -5.38
N ASN A 8 -11.44 -19.47 -5.05
CA ASN A 8 -12.61 -19.45 -5.93
C ASN A 8 -13.59 -18.31 -5.60
N VAL A 9 -13.34 -17.54 -4.54
CA VAL A 9 -14.07 -16.29 -4.23
C VAL A 9 -13.14 -15.14 -3.85
N ILE A 10 -13.63 -13.91 -3.99
CA ILE A 10 -13.02 -12.68 -3.47
C ILE A 10 -14.02 -11.99 -2.52
N VAL A 11 -13.49 -11.41 -1.44
CA VAL A 11 -14.24 -10.56 -0.50
C VAL A 11 -14.00 -9.08 -0.85
N THR A 12 -15.08 -8.32 -0.97
CA THR A 12 -15.08 -6.86 -1.17
C THR A 12 -15.95 -6.20 -0.12
N TYR A 13 -15.91 -4.87 -0.01
CA TYR A 13 -16.69 -4.14 0.99
C TYR A 13 -17.47 -2.98 0.38
N LYS A 14 -18.75 -2.87 0.74
CA LYS A 14 -19.62 -1.74 0.44
C LYS A 14 -19.96 -1.02 1.75
N GLY A 15 -19.13 -0.07 2.12
CA GLY A 15 -19.15 0.52 3.46
C GLY A 15 -18.74 -0.52 4.50
N THR A 16 -19.62 -0.84 5.44
CA THR A 16 -19.39 -1.88 6.47
C THR A 16 -19.94 -3.26 6.08
N LEU A 17 -20.57 -3.39 4.91
CA LEU A 17 -21.10 -4.66 4.41
C LEU A 17 -20.04 -5.39 3.59
N ALA A 18 -19.71 -6.63 3.96
CA ALA A 18 -18.85 -7.50 3.17
C ALA A 18 -19.66 -8.20 2.06
N GLU A 19 -19.17 -8.16 0.82
CA GLU A 19 -19.72 -8.87 -0.33
C GLU A 19 -18.73 -9.95 -0.80
N VAL A 20 -19.18 -11.20 -0.93
CA VAL A 20 -18.38 -12.33 -1.40
C VAL A 20 -18.85 -12.71 -2.80
N ARG A 21 -17.93 -12.75 -3.78
CA ARG A 21 -18.24 -13.05 -5.18
C ARG A 21 -17.34 -14.15 -5.71
N ALA A 22 -17.91 -15.08 -6.47
CA ALA A 22 -17.16 -16.13 -7.15
C ALA A 22 -16.24 -15.53 -8.24
N VAL A 23 -15.01 -16.05 -8.30
CA VAL A 23 -14.00 -15.72 -9.34
C VAL A 23 -13.54 -16.95 -10.11
N GLN A 24 -14.09 -18.11 -9.75
CA GLN A 24 -13.99 -19.37 -10.48
C GLN A 24 -15.37 -20.04 -10.46
N GLU A 25 -15.58 -21.02 -11.33
CA GLU A 25 -16.76 -21.90 -11.24
C GLU A 25 -16.73 -22.68 -9.91
N ILE A 26 -17.89 -22.85 -9.28
CA ILE A 26 -18.06 -23.56 -8.00
C ILE A 26 -19.22 -24.52 -8.14
N ASN A 27 -18.95 -25.82 -8.08
CA ASN A 27 -19.95 -26.88 -8.18
C ASN A 27 -20.51 -27.25 -6.79
N PRO A 28 -21.72 -27.85 -6.73
CA PRO A 28 -22.25 -28.38 -5.48
C PRO A 28 -21.28 -29.39 -4.84
N GLY A 29 -20.89 -29.12 -3.59
CA GLY A 29 -19.93 -29.93 -2.84
C GLY A 29 -18.50 -29.38 -2.82
N ASP A 30 -18.18 -28.41 -3.68
CA ASP A 30 -16.87 -27.72 -3.65
C ASP A 30 -16.74 -26.85 -2.38
N GLU A 31 -15.56 -26.84 -1.79
CA GLU A 31 -15.25 -25.94 -0.68
C GLU A 31 -15.00 -24.51 -1.19
N VAL A 32 -15.46 -23.51 -0.44
CA VAL A 32 -15.31 -22.08 -0.75
C VAL A 32 -14.05 -21.51 -0.09
N PHE A 33 -13.09 -21.11 -0.92
CA PHE A 33 -11.79 -20.58 -0.51
C PHE A 33 -11.60 -19.12 -0.91
N THR A 34 -11.11 -18.32 0.04
CA THR A 34 -10.62 -16.95 -0.19
C THR A 34 -9.09 -16.92 0.00
N SER A 35 -8.42 -15.86 -0.46
CA SER A 35 -7.04 -15.61 -0.03
C SER A 35 -7.02 -14.84 1.28
N TYR A 36 -6.05 -15.13 2.16
CA TYR A 36 -5.80 -14.37 3.39
C TYR A 36 -4.60 -13.43 3.25
N ILE A 37 -3.79 -13.64 2.20
CA ILE A 37 -2.49 -13.02 2.00
C ILE A 37 -2.36 -12.53 0.56
N ASP A 38 -1.36 -11.71 0.32
CA ASP A 38 -0.96 -11.35 -1.04
C ASP A 38 -0.42 -12.57 -1.81
N LEU A 39 -0.97 -12.83 -3.00
CA LEU A 39 -0.63 -13.97 -3.85
C LEU A 39 0.58 -13.69 -4.75
N LEU A 40 1.14 -12.48 -4.74
CA LEU A 40 2.29 -12.08 -5.54
C LEU A 40 3.55 -12.91 -5.22
N TYR A 41 3.82 -13.16 -3.94
CA TYR A 41 5.08 -13.75 -3.47
C TYR A 41 5.23 -15.25 -3.81
N PRO A 42 6.45 -15.80 -3.89
CA PRO A 42 6.72 -17.23 -4.06
C PRO A 42 6.15 -18.11 -2.95
N THR A 43 6.08 -19.43 -3.19
CA THR A 43 5.41 -20.38 -2.29
C THR A 43 5.98 -20.42 -0.88
N GLU A 44 7.30 -20.29 -0.74
CA GLU A 44 7.96 -20.26 0.58
C GLU A 44 7.50 -19.04 1.39
N ASP A 45 7.65 -17.83 0.82
CA ASP A 45 7.22 -16.57 1.45
C ASP A 45 5.74 -16.57 1.85
N ARG A 46 4.87 -17.10 0.98
CA ARG A 46 3.44 -17.22 1.26
C ARG A 46 3.19 -18.13 2.46
N ASN A 47 3.85 -19.29 2.52
CA ASN A 47 3.67 -20.22 3.62
C ASN A 47 4.30 -19.74 4.92
N ASP A 48 5.41 -19.02 4.87
CA ASP A 48 5.99 -18.39 6.06
C ASP A 48 4.98 -17.40 6.67
N ARG A 49 4.39 -16.52 5.85
CA ARG A 49 3.32 -15.61 6.32
C ARG A 49 2.11 -16.36 6.88
N LEU A 50 1.69 -17.45 6.24
CA LEU A 50 0.56 -18.25 6.72
C LEU A 50 0.84 -18.96 8.04
N LYS A 51 2.07 -19.47 8.23
CA LYS A 51 2.49 -20.08 9.49
C LYS A 51 2.55 -19.04 10.61
N ASP A 52 3.15 -17.89 10.34
CA ASP A 52 3.36 -16.86 11.37
C ASP A 52 2.05 -16.19 11.81
N SER A 53 1.13 -15.90 10.87
CA SER A 53 -0.11 -15.17 11.18
C SER A 53 -1.33 -16.07 11.39
N TYR A 54 -1.33 -17.28 10.83
CA TYR A 54 -2.50 -18.17 10.83
C TYR A 54 -2.19 -19.61 11.27
N PHE A 55 -0.93 -19.92 11.63
CA PHE A 55 -0.51 -21.19 12.23
C PHE A 55 -0.76 -22.45 11.38
N PHE A 56 -0.76 -22.33 10.04
CA PHE A 56 -0.89 -23.48 9.15
C PHE A 56 0.00 -23.38 7.90
N THR A 57 0.23 -24.51 7.24
CA THR A 57 0.89 -24.57 5.92
C THR A 57 -0.14 -24.89 4.86
N CYS A 58 -0.17 -24.12 3.77
CA CYS A 58 -1.11 -24.33 2.68
C CYS A 58 -0.62 -25.40 1.70
N GLU A 59 -1.50 -26.35 1.40
CA GLU A 59 -1.23 -27.49 0.49
C GLU A 59 -2.02 -27.39 -0.83
N CYS A 60 -2.52 -26.19 -1.18
CA CYS A 60 -3.26 -25.99 -2.42
C CYS A 60 -2.41 -26.24 -3.67
N ARG A 61 -3.04 -26.34 -4.85
CA ARG A 61 -2.37 -26.63 -6.13
C ARG A 61 -1.16 -25.73 -6.41
N GLU A 62 -1.26 -24.42 -6.14
CA GLU A 62 -0.14 -23.48 -6.36
C GLU A 62 1.04 -23.76 -5.42
N CYS A 63 0.78 -24.12 -4.16
CA CYS A 63 1.82 -24.45 -3.19
C CYS A 63 2.48 -25.81 -3.47
N THR A 64 1.69 -26.78 -3.92
CA THR A 64 2.17 -28.13 -4.24
C THR A 64 2.98 -28.16 -5.54
N THR A 65 2.51 -27.47 -6.58
CA THR A 65 3.19 -27.47 -7.89
C THR A 65 4.32 -26.47 -7.98
N LYS A 66 4.28 -25.38 -7.20
CA LYS A 66 5.23 -24.25 -7.28
C LYS A 66 5.39 -23.68 -8.70
N ALA A 67 4.38 -23.87 -9.56
CA ALA A 67 4.50 -23.65 -11.00
C ALA A 67 4.88 -22.20 -11.37
N LYS A 68 4.44 -21.23 -10.55
CA LYS A 68 4.71 -19.80 -10.77
C LYS A 68 6.00 -19.29 -10.11
N ASP A 69 6.62 -20.06 -9.21
CA ASP A 69 7.74 -19.56 -8.41
C ASP A 69 8.95 -19.18 -9.27
N LYS A 70 9.22 -19.94 -10.34
CA LYS A 70 10.30 -19.63 -11.29
C LYS A 70 10.13 -18.28 -11.98
N ALA A 71 8.90 -17.93 -12.35
CA ALA A 71 8.60 -16.64 -12.99
C ALA A 71 8.58 -15.49 -11.96
N LYS A 72 8.13 -15.77 -10.73
CA LYS A 72 8.11 -14.79 -9.63
C LYS A 72 9.52 -14.39 -9.17
N VAL A 73 10.49 -15.30 -9.30
CA VAL A 73 11.91 -15.06 -8.99
C VAL A 73 12.73 -15.15 -10.27
N GLU A 74 12.28 -14.48 -11.33
CA GLU A 74 12.98 -14.49 -12.61
C GLU A 74 14.37 -13.85 -12.50
N ILE A 75 15.36 -14.53 -13.05
CA ILE A 75 16.77 -14.13 -12.96
C ILE A 75 17.18 -13.48 -14.28
N ARG A 76 17.89 -12.35 -14.18
CA ARG A 76 18.45 -11.66 -15.35
C ARG A 76 19.36 -12.60 -16.15
N LYS A 77 19.21 -12.60 -17.48
CA LYS A 77 20.12 -13.30 -18.40
C LYS A 77 21.46 -12.56 -18.44
N LEU A 78 22.45 -13.10 -17.76
CA LEU A 78 23.84 -12.63 -17.75
C LEU A 78 24.68 -13.48 -18.70
N SER A 79 25.87 -12.97 -19.07
CA SER A 79 26.83 -13.72 -19.90
C SER A 79 27.27 -15.02 -19.22
N GLU A 80 27.41 -15.00 -17.90
CA GLU A 80 27.64 -16.16 -17.06
C GLU A 80 26.44 -16.36 -16.12
N PRO A 81 25.85 -17.57 -16.06
CA PRO A 81 24.74 -17.83 -15.16
C PRO A 81 25.16 -17.63 -13.68
N PRO A 82 24.37 -16.90 -12.88
CA PRO A 82 24.69 -16.71 -11.46
C PRO A 82 24.61 -18.04 -10.70
N LYS A 83 25.40 -18.17 -9.63
CA LYS A 83 25.40 -19.39 -8.82
C LYS A 83 24.12 -19.46 -8.00
N ALA A 84 23.69 -20.68 -7.68
CA ALA A 84 22.51 -20.90 -6.84
C ALA A 84 22.64 -20.26 -5.45
N GLU A 85 23.86 -20.14 -4.93
CA GLU A 85 24.14 -19.45 -3.66
C GLU A 85 23.89 -17.94 -3.76
N ASP A 86 24.40 -17.28 -4.80
CA ASP A 86 24.18 -15.84 -5.02
C ASP A 86 22.69 -15.51 -5.12
N ILE A 87 21.91 -16.38 -5.78
CA ILE A 87 20.45 -16.23 -5.91
C ILE A 87 19.80 -16.34 -4.53
N ARG A 88 20.17 -17.33 -3.71
CA ARG A 88 19.62 -17.50 -2.35
C ARG A 88 19.96 -16.31 -1.46
N ASP A 89 21.18 -15.81 -1.52
CA ASP A 89 21.61 -14.66 -0.73
C ASP A 89 20.87 -13.38 -1.14
N MET A 90 20.65 -13.18 -2.44
CA MET A 90 19.85 -12.05 -2.93
C MET A 90 18.39 -12.14 -2.52
N VAL A 91 17.78 -13.34 -2.56
CA VAL A 91 16.42 -13.57 -2.06
C VAL A 91 16.34 -13.27 -0.56
N LYS A 92 17.31 -13.74 0.23
CA LYS A 92 17.39 -13.45 1.67
C LYS A 92 17.54 -11.96 1.94
N TYR A 93 18.40 -11.27 1.18
CA TYR A 93 18.54 -9.82 1.25
C TYR A 93 17.22 -9.11 0.96
N ALA A 94 16.52 -9.48 -0.13
CA ALA A 94 15.23 -8.91 -0.48
C ALA A 94 14.18 -9.10 0.63
N ARG A 95 14.08 -10.32 1.20
CA ARG A 95 13.20 -10.60 2.34
C ARG A 95 13.52 -9.69 3.54
N ASN A 96 14.80 -9.56 3.90
CA ASN A 96 15.21 -8.72 5.03
C ASN A 96 14.87 -7.25 4.83
N VAL A 97 15.11 -6.71 3.63
CA VAL A 97 14.77 -5.32 3.30
C VAL A 97 13.25 -5.10 3.41
N ILE A 98 12.44 -6.01 2.87
CA ILE A 98 10.97 -5.92 2.97
C ILE A 98 10.51 -5.97 4.43
N GLU A 99 11.11 -6.84 5.24
CA GLU A 99 10.74 -6.97 6.66
C GLU A 99 11.16 -5.75 7.48
N GLU A 100 12.26 -5.09 7.13
CA GLU A 100 12.67 -3.83 7.76
C GLU A 100 11.62 -2.73 7.56
N PHE A 101 11.04 -2.61 6.36
CA PHE A 101 9.94 -1.66 6.12
C PHE A 101 8.68 -2.02 6.92
N ARG A 102 8.31 -3.30 7.02
CA ARG A 102 7.18 -3.72 7.86
C ARG A 102 7.40 -3.39 9.32
N ARG A 103 8.61 -3.63 9.83
CA ARG A 103 9.00 -3.29 11.19
C ARG A 103 8.94 -1.77 11.44
N LEU A 104 9.30 -0.95 10.46
CA LEU A 104 9.15 0.50 10.56
C LEU A 104 7.68 0.93 10.68
N LEU A 105 6.77 0.29 9.95
CA LEU A 105 5.33 0.54 10.10
C LEU A 105 4.85 0.15 11.50
N GLU A 106 5.21 -1.03 11.98
CA GLU A 106 4.86 -1.50 13.32
C GLU A 106 5.39 -0.56 14.42
N ILE A 107 6.64 -0.09 14.30
CA ILE A 107 7.20 0.92 15.21
C ILE A 107 6.36 2.19 15.21
N CYS A 108 5.91 2.64 14.05
CA CYS A 108 5.05 3.82 13.93
C CYS A 108 3.68 3.59 14.59
N GLU A 109 3.07 2.43 14.41
CA GLU A 109 1.77 2.06 15.01
C GLU A 109 1.85 1.94 16.53
N LEU A 110 2.82 1.18 17.05
CA LEU A 110 3.04 1.02 18.49
C LEU A 110 3.40 2.35 19.17
N SER A 111 4.19 3.20 18.50
CA SER A 111 4.52 4.52 19.03
C SER A 111 3.28 5.43 19.09
N GLN A 112 2.42 5.38 18.07
CA GLN A 112 1.15 6.11 18.09
C GLN A 112 0.22 5.60 19.18
N GLU A 113 0.08 4.28 19.35
CA GLU A 113 -0.73 3.69 20.42
C GLU A 113 -0.24 4.14 21.80
N LYS A 114 1.06 4.06 22.05
CA LYS A 114 1.67 4.54 23.30
C LYS A 114 1.47 6.04 23.52
N MET A 115 1.64 6.86 22.49
CA MET A 115 1.47 8.32 22.61
C MET A 115 0.00 8.72 22.75
N SER A 116 -0.94 7.93 22.21
CA SER A 116 -2.38 8.24 22.24
C SER A 116 -2.98 8.30 23.65
N SER A 117 -2.30 7.72 24.65
CA SER A 117 -2.71 7.85 26.06
C SER A 117 -2.56 9.27 26.61
N LEU A 118 -1.79 10.14 25.93
CA LEU A 118 -1.51 11.53 26.37
C LEU A 118 -1.69 12.56 25.26
N PHE A 119 -1.35 12.23 24.02
CA PHE A 119 -1.36 13.15 22.89
C PHE A 119 -2.56 12.91 21.98
N GLU A 120 -3.28 13.99 21.68
CA GLU A 120 -4.31 14.03 20.64
C GLU A 120 -3.73 13.74 19.25
N ASP A 121 -4.55 13.23 18.32
CA ASP A 121 -4.16 12.95 16.92
C ASP A 121 -3.58 14.17 16.19
N SER A 122 -3.98 15.38 16.60
CA SER A 122 -3.47 16.63 16.03
C SER A 122 -2.10 17.07 16.57
N ASN A 123 -1.54 16.35 17.54
CA ASN A 123 -0.21 16.62 18.10
C ASN A 123 0.89 16.37 17.05
N VAL A 124 1.90 17.24 16.98
CA VAL A 124 2.94 17.17 15.95
C VAL A 124 3.77 15.88 15.99
N TYR A 125 3.93 15.22 17.15
CA TYR A 125 4.61 13.93 17.25
C TYR A 125 3.75 12.78 16.71
N MET A 126 2.42 12.82 16.97
CA MET A 126 1.46 11.89 16.36
C MET A 126 1.48 12.06 14.84
N LEU A 127 1.42 13.29 14.35
CA LEU A 127 1.46 13.61 12.93
C LEU A 127 2.78 13.18 12.26
N HIS A 128 3.91 13.29 12.97
CA HIS A 128 5.18 12.79 12.47
C HIS A 128 5.12 11.28 12.25
N MET A 129 4.67 10.52 13.25
CA MET A 129 4.57 9.05 13.12
C MET A 129 3.57 8.65 12.03
N MET A 130 2.43 9.33 11.92
CA MET A 130 1.48 9.12 10.82
C MET A 130 2.13 9.41 9.45
N TYR A 131 2.94 10.46 9.34
CA TYR A 131 3.63 10.81 8.10
C TYR A 131 4.66 9.74 7.71
N GLN A 132 5.44 9.23 8.68
CA GLN A 132 6.37 8.12 8.43
C GLN A 132 5.61 6.85 8.00
N ALA A 133 4.55 6.48 8.73
CA ALA A 133 3.70 5.35 8.38
C ALA A 133 3.10 5.47 6.97
N MET A 134 2.64 6.68 6.58
CA MET A 134 2.19 6.95 5.21
C MET A 134 3.30 6.70 4.19
N GLY A 135 4.53 7.16 4.46
CA GLY A 135 5.69 6.92 3.61
C GLY A 135 5.99 5.44 3.42
N VAL A 136 5.92 4.66 4.50
CA VAL A 136 6.08 3.20 4.46
C VAL A 136 4.95 2.55 3.65
N CYS A 137 3.69 2.97 3.83
CA CYS A 137 2.57 2.47 3.03
C CYS A 137 2.76 2.75 1.53
N LEU A 138 3.19 3.97 1.17
CA LEU A 138 3.49 4.33 -0.23
C LEU A 138 4.59 3.44 -0.83
N TYR A 139 5.63 3.14 -0.05
CA TYR A 139 6.72 2.27 -0.49
C TYR A 139 6.24 0.82 -0.70
N MET A 140 5.42 0.32 0.23
CA MET A 140 4.84 -1.04 0.15
C MET A 140 3.68 -1.16 -0.85
N GLN A 141 3.31 -0.08 -1.54
CA GLN A 141 2.15 -0.02 -2.44
C GLN A 141 0.80 -0.31 -1.76
N ASP A 142 0.71 -0.09 -0.44
CA ASP A 142 -0.57 -0.05 0.30
C ASP A 142 -1.20 1.34 0.11
N TRP A 143 -1.84 1.55 -1.04
CA TRP A 143 -2.42 2.83 -1.44
C TRP A 143 -3.54 3.26 -0.49
N GLU A 144 -4.39 2.33 -0.08
CA GLU A 144 -5.46 2.56 0.89
C GLU A 144 -4.89 2.96 2.26
N GLY A 145 -3.83 2.30 2.73
CA GLY A 145 -3.12 2.67 3.97
C GLY A 145 -2.52 4.06 3.90
N ALA A 146 -1.82 4.37 2.81
CA ALA A 146 -1.28 5.70 2.59
C ALA A 146 -2.38 6.78 2.57
N LEU A 147 -3.52 6.48 1.93
CA LEU A 147 -4.67 7.38 1.89
C LEU A 147 -5.27 7.60 3.29
N ARG A 148 -5.45 6.52 4.08
CA ARG A 148 -5.97 6.61 5.46
C ARG A 148 -5.11 7.52 6.33
N TYR A 149 -3.77 7.37 6.31
CA TYR A 149 -2.89 8.26 7.07
C TYR A 149 -2.94 9.69 6.53
N GLY A 150 -2.85 9.88 5.21
CA GLY A 150 -2.91 11.21 4.59
C GLY A 150 -4.16 11.99 4.98
N GLN A 151 -5.32 11.32 5.03
CA GLN A 151 -6.59 11.94 5.45
C GLN A 151 -6.58 12.43 6.90
N LYS A 152 -5.93 11.69 7.82
CA LYS A 152 -5.75 12.11 9.22
C LYS A 152 -4.79 13.30 9.33
N ILE A 153 -3.73 13.31 8.52
CA ILE A 153 -2.64 14.31 8.60
C ILE A 153 -3.08 15.69 8.06
N ILE A 154 -3.82 15.73 6.95
CA ILE A 154 -3.95 16.97 6.17
C ILE A 154 -4.65 18.12 6.91
N LYS A 155 -5.65 17.82 7.73
CA LYS A 155 -6.41 18.85 8.46
C LYS A 155 -5.56 19.49 9.58
N PRO A 156 -4.88 18.73 10.47
CA PRO A 156 -3.91 19.29 11.40
C PRO A 156 -2.74 20.02 10.71
N TYR A 157 -2.19 19.46 9.62
CA TYR A 157 -1.15 20.12 8.84
C TYR A 157 -1.56 21.52 8.37
N SER A 158 -2.79 21.65 7.86
CA SER A 158 -3.32 22.94 7.37
C SER A 158 -3.53 23.97 8.50
N LYS A 159 -3.58 23.54 9.77
CA LYS A 159 -3.69 24.41 10.93
C LYS A 159 -2.31 24.83 11.47
N HIS A 160 -1.35 23.90 11.47
CA HIS A 160 -0.03 24.11 12.05
C HIS A 160 0.93 24.84 11.11
N TYR A 161 0.83 24.60 9.80
CA TYR A 161 1.63 25.29 8.81
C TYR A 161 1.04 26.65 8.43
N PRO A 162 1.88 27.60 7.96
CA PRO A 162 1.41 28.86 7.40
C PRO A 162 0.45 28.65 6.21
N LEU A 163 -0.37 29.68 5.94
CA LEU A 163 -1.40 29.69 4.90
C LEU A 163 -0.90 29.18 3.54
N TYR A 164 0.30 29.60 3.14
CA TYR A 164 0.98 29.11 1.94
C TYR A 164 2.19 28.29 2.35
N SER A 165 2.03 26.97 2.41
CA SER A 165 3.08 26.03 2.79
C SER A 165 3.25 24.94 1.74
N LEU A 166 4.49 24.74 1.29
CA LEU A 166 4.83 23.66 0.37
C LEU A 166 4.58 22.27 1.00
N ASN A 167 4.67 22.15 2.33
CA ASN A 167 4.37 20.89 3.01
C ASN A 167 2.87 20.56 2.94
N VAL A 168 2.01 21.58 3.05
CA VAL A 168 0.55 21.43 2.88
C VAL A 168 0.20 21.15 1.41
N ALA A 169 0.82 21.86 0.47
CA ALA A 169 0.64 21.61 -0.96
C ALA A 169 1.06 20.20 -1.36
N SER A 170 2.24 19.75 -0.92
CA SER A 170 2.77 18.41 -1.16
C SER A 170 1.84 17.33 -0.60
N MET A 171 1.28 17.53 0.60
CA MET A 171 0.32 16.59 1.18
C MET A 171 -0.99 16.53 0.37
N TRP A 172 -1.51 17.68 -0.07
CA TRP A 172 -2.68 17.72 -0.97
C TRP A 172 -2.40 17.04 -2.32
N LEU A 173 -1.19 17.20 -2.87
CA LEU A 173 -0.80 16.56 -4.13
C LEU A 173 -0.73 15.03 -3.98
N LYS A 174 -0.12 14.53 -2.89
CA LYS A 174 -0.08 13.10 -2.56
C LYS A 174 -1.49 12.54 -2.40
N LEU A 175 -2.34 13.21 -1.63
CA LEU A 175 -3.76 12.81 -1.47
C LEU A 175 -4.51 12.83 -2.79
N GLY A 176 -4.32 13.86 -3.61
CA GLY A 176 -4.94 13.97 -4.92
C GLY A 176 -4.61 12.78 -5.79
N ARG A 177 -3.32 12.47 -5.96
CA ARG A 177 -2.86 11.33 -6.77
C ARG A 177 -3.30 9.98 -6.21
N LEU A 178 -3.30 9.80 -4.88
CA LEU A 178 -3.84 8.59 -4.25
C LEU A 178 -5.34 8.42 -4.54
N TYR A 179 -6.13 9.49 -4.43
CA TYR A 179 -7.54 9.42 -4.80
C TYR A 179 -7.76 9.12 -6.28
N MET A 180 -6.95 9.71 -7.18
CA MET A 180 -7.07 9.44 -8.62
C MET A 180 -6.75 7.97 -8.92
N GLY A 181 -5.66 7.43 -8.37
CA GLY A 181 -5.26 6.02 -8.57
C GLY A 181 -6.21 5.00 -7.95
N LEU A 182 -6.98 5.39 -6.93
CA LEU A 182 -8.03 4.56 -6.30
C LEU A 182 -9.42 4.83 -6.89
N GLU A 183 -9.52 5.45 -8.06
CA GLU A 183 -10.77 5.74 -8.78
C GLU A 183 -11.76 6.66 -8.03
N HIS A 184 -11.28 7.41 -7.03
CA HIS A 184 -12.04 8.39 -6.27
C HIS A 184 -11.94 9.79 -6.91
N LYS A 185 -12.24 9.88 -8.21
CA LYS A 185 -11.95 11.06 -9.07
C LYS A 185 -12.41 12.40 -8.48
N ALA A 186 -13.64 12.49 -8.00
CA ALA A 186 -14.17 13.73 -7.43
C ALA A 186 -13.34 14.25 -6.23
N SER A 187 -12.90 13.35 -5.36
CA SER A 187 -12.03 13.67 -4.22
C SER A 187 -10.61 14.02 -4.68
N GLY A 188 -10.09 13.30 -5.67
CA GLY A 188 -8.79 13.55 -6.28
C GLY A 188 -8.70 14.94 -6.89
N VAL A 189 -9.62 15.29 -7.78
CA VAL A 189 -9.70 16.63 -8.39
C VAL A 189 -9.81 17.72 -7.32
N LYS A 190 -10.62 17.51 -6.27
CA LYS A 190 -10.75 18.47 -5.17
C LYS A 190 -9.42 18.67 -4.42
N ALA A 191 -8.67 17.61 -4.17
CA ALA A 191 -7.37 17.67 -3.50
C ALA A 191 -6.30 18.31 -4.40
N LEU A 192 -6.21 17.93 -5.68
CA LEU A 192 -5.29 18.52 -6.64
C LEU A 192 -5.53 20.02 -6.83
N LYS A 193 -6.79 20.47 -6.90
CA LYS A 193 -7.13 21.90 -6.94
C LYS A 193 -6.65 22.66 -5.71
N LYS A 194 -6.71 22.05 -4.51
CA LYS A 194 -6.14 22.67 -3.29
C LYS A 194 -4.62 22.78 -3.35
N ALA A 195 -3.93 21.78 -3.91
CA ALA A 195 -2.49 21.85 -4.14
C ALA A 195 -2.14 23.00 -5.11
N ILE A 196 -2.86 23.10 -6.24
CA ILE A 196 -2.67 24.17 -7.24
C ILE A 196 -2.79 25.56 -6.61
N VAL A 197 -3.80 25.82 -5.78
CA VAL A 197 -3.99 27.15 -5.15
C VAL A 197 -2.76 27.60 -4.37
N ILE A 198 -2.13 26.68 -3.63
CA ILE A 198 -0.90 27.00 -2.87
C ILE A 198 0.31 27.09 -3.82
N MET A 199 0.39 26.19 -4.79
CA MET A 199 1.52 26.14 -5.73
C MET A 199 1.55 27.32 -6.70
N GLU A 200 0.41 27.87 -7.11
CA GLU A 200 0.34 29.08 -7.95
C GLU A 200 0.95 30.30 -7.25
N VAL A 201 0.80 30.38 -5.93
CA VAL A 201 1.44 31.43 -5.10
C VAL A 201 2.91 31.13 -4.90
N ALA A 202 3.27 29.89 -4.57
CA ALA A 202 4.63 29.53 -4.20
C ALA A 202 5.60 29.39 -5.39
N HIS A 203 5.12 28.92 -6.55
CA HIS A 203 5.94 28.63 -7.74
C HIS A 203 5.65 29.58 -8.91
N GLY A 204 4.53 30.31 -8.89
CA GLY A 204 4.05 31.10 -10.03
C GLY A 204 3.04 30.32 -10.89
N LYS A 205 2.05 31.02 -11.46
CA LYS A 205 0.91 30.43 -12.19
C LYS A 205 1.30 29.71 -13.49
N ASP A 206 2.42 30.13 -14.07
CA ASP A 206 3.01 29.65 -15.32
C ASP A 206 4.01 28.50 -15.09
N HIS A 207 4.21 28.06 -13.84
CA HIS A 207 5.15 26.99 -13.53
C HIS A 207 4.74 25.65 -14.18
N PRO A 208 5.67 24.88 -14.78
CA PRO A 208 5.38 23.62 -15.47
C PRO A 208 4.56 22.62 -14.65
N TYR A 209 4.92 22.40 -13.37
CA TYR A 209 4.16 21.52 -12.47
C TYR A 209 2.67 21.86 -12.37
N ILE A 210 2.29 23.13 -12.47
CA ILE A 210 0.87 23.52 -12.39
C ILE A 210 0.14 23.09 -13.67
N SER A 211 0.80 23.23 -14.82
CA SER A 211 0.28 22.77 -16.10
C SER A 211 0.13 21.24 -16.12
N GLU A 212 1.10 20.51 -15.57
CA GLU A 212 1.04 19.05 -15.42
C GLU A 212 -0.13 18.62 -14.54
N ILE A 213 -0.32 19.23 -13.37
CA ILE A 213 -1.43 18.88 -12.47
C ILE A 213 -2.78 19.24 -13.10
N LYS A 214 -2.88 20.36 -13.85
CA LYS A 214 -4.09 20.71 -14.59
C LYS A 214 -4.41 19.67 -15.65
N LYS A 215 -3.40 19.18 -16.37
CA LYS A 215 -3.55 18.10 -17.34
C LYS A 215 -3.96 16.78 -16.67
N GLU A 216 -3.38 16.42 -15.52
CA GLU A 216 -3.80 15.25 -14.72
C GLU A 216 -5.29 15.33 -14.32
N ILE A 217 -5.83 16.53 -14.10
CA ILE A 217 -7.26 16.74 -13.81
C ILE A 217 -8.14 16.59 -15.06
N GLU A 218 -7.63 16.97 -16.24
CA GLU A 218 -8.37 16.92 -17.52
C GLU A 218 -8.39 15.51 -18.13
N ASP A 219 -7.32 14.73 -17.97
CA ASP A 219 -7.15 13.40 -18.55
C ASP A 219 -8.01 12.31 -17.87
N HIS A 220 -8.68 12.61 -16.76
CA HIS A 220 -9.41 11.65 -15.90
C HIS A 220 -10.86 12.05 -15.61
#